data_AF-A0A961P5T8-F1
#
_entry.id   AF-A0A961P5T8-F1
#
_cell.length_a   1.000
_cell.length_b   1.000
_cell.length_c   1.000
_cell.angle_alpha   90.00
_cell.angle_beta   90.00
_cell.angle_gamma   90.00
#
_symmetry.space_group_name_H-M   'P 1'
#
loop_
_entity.id
_entity.type
_entity.pdbx_description
1 polymer ?
#
loop_
_entity_poly.entity_id
_entity_poly.type
_entity_poly.pdbx_seq_one_letter_code
_entity_poly.pdbx_strand_id
1 'polypeptide(L)'
;MGKVICVGLGPGDPDLMSVKADRLVRGSAHVAYFRKTGYEGQARKIVSGMLRADAIEYPMEYPVTTEIPFADPEYNRLMADFYDDWAGKLAGLAETETVLVLCEGDPFFYGSFMHLYTRLRARSAVEVVPGITGMSG
;
A
#
# COMPACT_ATOMS: atom_id res chain seq x y z
N MET A 1 16.97 -9.94 -7.04
CA MET A 1 15.75 -9.62 -7.78
C MET A 1 14.61 -9.60 -6.79
N GLY A 2 14.08 -8.42 -6.55
CA GLY A 2 13.04 -8.16 -5.57
C GLY A 2 11.63 -8.40 -6.11
N LYS A 3 10.63 -7.91 -5.37
CA LYS A 3 9.22 -7.93 -5.78
C LYS A 3 8.40 -6.89 -5.00
N VAL A 4 7.26 -6.50 -5.54
CA VAL A 4 6.26 -5.72 -4.82
C VAL A 4 5.23 -6.68 -4.24
N ILE A 5 5.00 -6.62 -2.92
CA ILE A 5 3.98 -7.43 -2.25
C ILE A 5 2.94 -6.50 -1.68
N CYS A 6 1.69 -6.58 -2.11
CA CYS A 6 0.61 -5.92 -1.37
C CYS A 6 0.02 -6.87 -0.33
N VAL A 7 -0.08 -6.40 0.90
CA VAL A 7 -0.56 -7.19 2.04
C VAL A 7 -1.83 -6.58 2.62
N GLY A 8 -2.89 -7.37 2.64
CA GLY A 8 -4.10 -7.09 3.40
C GLY A 8 -3.85 -7.28 4.88
N LEU A 9 -4.11 -6.23 5.66
CA LEU A 9 -3.88 -6.20 7.10
C LEU A 9 -5.10 -6.63 7.91
N GLY A 10 -6.26 -6.79 7.27
CA GLY A 10 -7.53 -6.94 7.98
C GLY A 10 -8.17 -5.60 8.33
N PRO A 11 -9.31 -5.61 9.04
CA PRO A 11 -10.21 -4.46 9.16
C PRO A 11 -9.78 -3.41 10.20
N GLY A 12 -8.64 -3.59 10.86
CA GLY A 12 -8.09 -2.62 11.82
C GLY A 12 -7.45 -3.26 13.04
N ASP A 13 -8.11 -4.26 13.62
CA ASP A 13 -7.58 -5.02 14.77
C ASP A 13 -6.40 -5.90 14.32
N PRO A 14 -5.19 -5.72 14.88
CA PRO A 14 -4.03 -6.55 14.55
C PRO A 14 -4.25 -8.04 14.79
N ASP A 15 -5.13 -8.43 15.71
CA ASP A 15 -5.44 -9.85 15.98
C ASP A 15 -6.22 -10.51 14.83
N LEU A 16 -6.77 -9.71 13.91
CA LEU A 16 -7.44 -10.18 12.69
C LEU A 16 -6.49 -10.28 11.48
N MET A 17 -5.20 -9.98 11.67
CA MET A 17 -4.19 -10.14 10.63
C MET A 17 -3.89 -11.61 10.37
N SER A 18 -3.77 -12.01 9.10
CA SER A 18 -3.35 -13.38 8.78
C SER A 18 -1.90 -13.62 9.22
N VAL A 19 -1.56 -14.87 9.56
CA VAL A 19 -0.20 -15.26 9.94
C VAL A 19 0.82 -14.93 8.83
N LYS A 20 0.42 -15.00 7.56
CA LYS A 20 1.28 -14.61 6.43
C LYS A 20 1.53 -13.10 6.42
N ALA A 21 0.50 -12.30 6.66
CA ALA A 21 0.60 -10.85 6.70
C ALA A 21 1.48 -10.38 7.87
N ASP A 22 1.28 -10.89 9.09
CA ASP A 22 2.09 -10.55 10.27
C ASP A 22 3.58 -10.83 10.03
N ARG A 23 3.91 -12.02 9.52
CA ARG A 23 5.30 -12.39 9.19
C ARG A 23 5.94 -11.46 8.17
N LEU A 24 5.19 -11.02 7.16
CA LEU A 24 5.70 -10.09 6.15
C LEU A 24 5.90 -8.69 6.74
N VAL A 25 4.94 -8.18 7.50
CA VAL A 25 5.00 -6.86 8.16
C VAL A 25 6.22 -6.78 9.07
N ARG A 26 6.43 -7.78 9.92
CA ARG A 26 7.57 -7.83 10.85
C ARG A 26 8.91 -8.12 10.19
N GLY A 27 8.89 -8.73 9.00
CA GLY A 27 10.09 -9.13 8.28
C GLY A 27 10.59 -8.13 7.25
N SER A 28 9.75 -7.21 6.79
CA SER A 28 10.06 -6.35 5.65
C SER A 28 10.98 -5.18 6.00
N ALA A 29 12.05 -5.01 5.23
CA ALA A 29 12.95 -3.87 5.32
C ALA A 29 12.43 -2.64 4.56
N HIS A 30 11.52 -2.81 3.60
CA HIS A 30 10.96 -1.72 2.79
C HIS A 30 9.42 -1.78 2.86
N VAL A 31 8.81 -0.68 3.32
CA VAL A 31 7.38 -0.62 3.58
C VAL A 31 6.77 0.65 2.98
N ALA A 32 5.84 0.49 2.05
CA ALA A 32 5.11 1.59 1.44
C ALA A 32 3.65 1.60 1.89
N TYR A 33 3.06 2.77 2.08
CA TYR A 33 1.67 2.90 2.51
C TYR A 33 1.07 4.22 2.05
N PHE A 34 -0.23 4.22 1.78
CA PHE A 34 -0.96 5.42 1.39
C PHE A 34 -1.30 6.30 2.61
N ARG A 35 -1.21 7.63 2.44
CA ARG A 35 -1.67 8.58 3.45
C ARG A 35 -2.18 9.88 2.83
N LYS A 36 -3.01 10.60 3.59
CA LYS A 36 -3.25 12.03 3.37
C LYS A 36 -2.07 12.82 3.93
N THR A 37 -1.65 13.88 3.25
CA THR A 37 -0.61 14.80 3.74
C THR A 37 -0.93 15.29 5.16
N GLY A 38 0.06 15.19 6.06
CA GLY A 38 -0.10 15.56 7.47
C GLY A 38 -0.76 14.49 8.36
N TYR A 39 -1.18 13.35 7.81
CA TYR A 39 -1.71 12.21 8.56
C TYR A 39 -0.78 11.01 8.46
N GLU A 40 -0.86 10.11 9.45
CA GLU A 40 -0.03 8.91 9.49
C GLU A 40 -0.41 7.86 8.42
N GLY A 41 -1.69 7.76 8.09
CA GLY A 41 -2.25 6.70 7.23
C GLY A 41 -2.77 5.51 8.05
N GLN A 42 -3.94 4.97 7.70
CA GLN A 42 -4.61 3.94 8.51
C GLN A 42 -3.84 2.62 8.51
N ALA A 43 -3.42 2.14 7.34
CA ALA A 43 -2.62 0.92 7.22
C ALA A 43 -1.32 0.99 8.04
N ARG A 44 -0.71 2.18 8.14
CA ARG A 44 0.50 2.40 8.95
C ARG A 44 0.22 2.37 10.47
N LYS A 45 -0.94 2.88 10.90
CA LYS A 45 -1.38 2.81 12.30
C LYS A 45 -1.61 1.38 12.76
N ILE A 46 -2.24 0.55 11.92
CA ILE A 46 -2.52 -0.87 12.23
C ILE A 46 -1.22 -1.62 12.57
N VAL A 47 -0.14 -1.33 11.86
CA VAL A 47 1.16 -1.99 12.06
C VAL A 47 2.09 -1.25 13.04
N SER A 48 1.58 -0.31 13.82
CA SER A 48 2.39 0.46 14.77
C SER A 48 3.08 -0.46 15.79
N GLY A 49 4.40 -0.30 15.95
CA GLY A 49 5.21 -1.16 16.81
C GLY A 49 5.48 -2.58 16.26
N MET A 50 4.99 -2.91 15.06
CA MET A 50 5.23 -4.22 14.43
C MET A 50 6.39 -4.20 13.42
N LEU A 51 6.66 -3.03 12.81
CA LEU A 51 7.73 -2.88 11.83
C LEU A 51 9.10 -3.09 12.48
N ARG A 52 10.06 -3.53 11.66
CA ARG A 52 11.46 -3.59 12.07
C ARG A 52 11.96 -2.19 12.44
N ALA A 53 12.88 -2.11 13.40
CA ALA A 53 13.49 -0.84 13.80
C ALA A 53 14.30 -0.17 12.67
N ASP A 54 14.77 -0.96 11.70
CA ASP A 54 15.54 -0.51 10.53
C ASP A 54 14.71 -0.47 9.24
N ALA A 55 13.38 -0.59 9.32
CA ALA A 55 12.52 -0.52 8.15
C ALA A 55 12.57 0.87 7.50
N ILE A 56 12.76 0.91 6.19
CA ILE A 56 12.65 2.10 5.36
C ILE A 56 11.19 2.26 4.96
N GLU A 57 10.61 3.39 5.37
CA GLU A 57 9.21 3.71 5.17
C GLU A 57 9.01 4.68 3.98
N TYR A 58 8.05 4.35 3.10
CA TYR A 58 7.69 5.13 1.92
C TYR A 58 6.23 5.62 2.03
N PRO A 59 6.01 6.81 2.62
CA PRO A 59 4.68 7.40 2.69
C PRO A 59 4.24 7.88 1.29
N MET A 60 3.24 7.21 0.72
CA MET A 60 2.62 7.59 -0.56
C MET A 60 1.53 8.62 -0.29
N GLU A 61 1.93 9.90 -0.33
CA GLU A 61 1.04 11.03 -0.04
C GLU A 61 0.13 11.34 -1.23
N TYR A 62 -1.18 11.25 -1.02
CA TYR A 62 -2.15 11.63 -2.05
C TYR A 62 -2.01 13.12 -2.40
N PRO A 63 -1.97 13.46 -3.70
CA PRO A 63 -1.84 14.85 -4.14
C PRO A 63 -3.10 15.67 -3.80
N VAL A 64 -4.25 15.00 -3.80
CA VAL A 64 -5.56 15.55 -3.44
C VAL A 64 -6.39 14.46 -2.77
N THR A 65 -7.25 14.87 -1.85
CA THR A 65 -8.19 14.00 -1.14
C THR A 65 -9.62 14.54 -1.21
N THR A 66 -9.82 15.79 -0.78
CA THR A 66 -11.12 16.49 -0.73
C THR A 66 -11.02 17.94 -1.21
N GLU A 67 -9.82 18.38 -1.56
CA GLU A 67 -9.49 19.76 -1.90
C GLU A 67 -10.09 20.20 -3.25
N ILE A 68 -10.35 19.25 -4.14
CA ILE A 68 -11.05 19.45 -5.41
C ILE A 68 -12.21 18.46 -5.57
N PRO A 69 -13.31 18.84 -6.25
CA PRO A 69 -14.42 17.92 -6.50
C PRO A 69 -13.97 16.70 -7.31
N PHE A 70 -14.49 15.52 -6.97
CA PHE A 70 -14.17 14.28 -7.70
C PHE A 70 -14.52 14.34 -9.20
N ALA A 71 -15.57 15.08 -9.56
CA ALA A 71 -15.98 15.27 -10.95
C ALA A 71 -15.08 16.23 -11.74
N ASP A 72 -14.15 16.93 -11.07
CA ASP A 72 -13.20 17.80 -11.72
C ASP A 72 -12.18 16.95 -12.51
N PRO A 73 -11.98 17.19 -13.83
CA PRO A 73 -10.98 16.48 -14.61
C PRO A 73 -9.57 16.51 -14.01
N GLU A 74 -9.23 17.57 -13.28
CA GLU A 74 -7.92 17.72 -12.63
C GLU A 74 -7.70 16.66 -11.54
N TYR A 75 -8.75 16.18 -10.88
CA TYR A 75 -8.66 15.08 -9.91
C TYR A 75 -8.08 13.82 -10.55
N ASN A 76 -8.64 13.42 -11.69
CA ASN A 76 -8.19 12.23 -12.40
C ASN A 76 -6.75 12.38 -12.90
N ARG A 77 -6.37 13.58 -13.37
CA ARG A 77 -5.01 13.87 -13.83
C ARG A 77 -4.00 13.74 -12.69
N LEU A 78 -4.24 14.42 -11.57
CA LEU A 78 -3.35 14.38 -10.40
C LEU A 78 -3.21 12.97 -9.82
N MET A 79 -4.32 12.23 -9.72
CA MET A 79 -4.30 10.85 -9.23
C MET A 79 -3.57 9.91 -10.19
N ALA A 80 -3.75 10.09 -11.50
CA ALA A 80 -3.03 9.28 -12.51
C ALA A 80 -1.52 9.49 -12.42
N ASP A 81 -1.07 10.74 -12.40
CA ASP A 81 0.35 11.10 -12.26
C ASP A 81 0.94 10.51 -10.97
N PHE A 82 0.23 10.65 -9.85
CA PHE A 82 0.62 10.06 -8.56
C PHE A 82 0.83 8.54 -8.64
N TYR A 83 -0.11 7.80 -9.25
CA TYR A 83 0.01 6.35 -9.37
C TYR A 83 1.10 5.94 -10.37
N ASP A 84 1.32 6.69 -11.45
CA ASP A 84 2.39 6.42 -12.41
C ASP A 84 3.77 6.63 -11.79
N ASP A 85 3.96 7.72 -11.03
CA ASP A 85 5.19 8.02 -10.31
C ASP A 85 5.52 6.93 -9.27
N TRP A 86 4.54 6.55 -8.44
CA TRP A 86 4.76 5.51 -7.44
C TRP A 86 4.94 4.13 -8.05
N ALA A 87 4.24 3.80 -9.13
CA ALA A 87 4.50 2.56 -9.86
C ALA A 87 5.94 2.52 -10.41
N GLY A 88 6.46 3.65 -10.92
CA GLY A 88 7.86 3.76 -11.35
C GLY A 88 8.84 3.54 -10.21
N LYS A 89 8.65 4.25 -9.08
CA LYS A 89 9.50 4.12 -7.88
C LYS A 89 9.50 2.70 -7.32
N LEU A 90 8.32 2.10 -7.17
CA LEU A 90 8.19 0.73 -6.65
C LEU A 90 8.80 -0.31 -7.60
N ALA A 91 8.64 -0.13 -8.92
CA ALA A 91 9.28 -1.01 -9.89
C ALA A 91 10.81 -0.92 -9.82
N GLY A 92 11.38 0.29 -9.74
CA GLY A 92 12.82 0.48 -9.59
C GLY A 92 13.37 -0.12 -8.30
N LEU A 93 12.69 0.07 -7.17
CA LEU A 93 13.06 -0.60 -5.92
C LEU A 93 13.00 -2.13 -6.04
N ALA A 94 11.98 -2.65 -6.74
CA ALA A 94 11.79 -4.09 -6.91
C ALA A 94 12.85 -4.77 -7.78
N GLU A 95 13.73 -4.03 -8.45
CA GLU A 95 14.88 -4.60 -9.16
C GLU A 95 15.82 -5.32 -8.18
N THR A 96 16.04 -4.76 -6.99
CA THR A 96 16.92 -5.32 -5.95
C THR A 96 16.17 -5.75 -4.70
N GLU A 97 15.15 -5.01 -4.27
CA GLU A 97 14.52 -5.14 -2.96
C GLU A 97 13.09 -5.69 -2.99
N THR A 98 12.68 -6.36 -1.91
CA THR A 98 11.25 -6.67 -1.71
C THR A 98 10.57 -5.51 -0.99
N VAL A 99 9.56 -4.91 -1.62
CA VAL A 99 8.81 -3.78 -1.05
C VAL A 99 7.41 -4.25 -0.67
N LEU A 100 7.05 -4.09 0.60
CA LEU A 100 5.73 -4.41 1.13
C LEU A 100 4.82 -3.17 1.05
N VAL A 101 3.75 -3.23 0.28
CA VAL A 101 2.70 -2.21 0.20
C VAL A 101 1.56 -2.59 1.16
N LEU A 102 1.38 -1.79 2.21
CA LEU A 102 0.35 -2.03 3.22
C LEU A 102 -1.04 -1.67 2.68
N CYS A 103 -2.02 -2.52 2.93
CA CYS A 103 -3.43 -2.29 2.63
C CYS A 103 -4.30 -2.60 3.85
N GLU A 104 -5.07 -1.62 4.32
CA GLU A 104 -6.18 -1.90 5.24
C GLU A 104 -7.22 -2.77 4.53
N GLY A 105 -7.80 -3.73 5.26
CA GLY A 105 -8.74 -4.70 4.70
C GLY A 105 -8.08 -5.70 3.76
N ASP A 106 -8.68 -5.86 2.57
CA ASP A 106 -8.18 -6.73 1.50
C ASP A 106 -7.71 -5.90 0.28
N PRO A 107 -6.55 -6.22 -0.34
CA PRO A 107 -6.01 -5.46 -1.47
C PRO A 107 -6.93 -5.32 -2.69
N PHE A 108 -7.85 -6.26 -2.89
CA PHE A 108 -8.74 -6.31 -4.05
C PHE A 108 -10.19 -5.95 -3.72
N PHE A 109 -10.46 -5.49 -2.50
CA PHE A 109 -11.78 -5.06 -2.07
C PHE A 109 -11.80 -3.57 -1.72
N TYR A 110 -12.12 -2.72 -2.72
CA TYR A 110 -12.07 -1.25 -2.63
C TYR A 110 -10.70 -0.67 -2.25
N GLY A 111 -9.62 -1.44 -2.42
CA GLY A 111 -8.25 -1.02 -2.09
C GLY A 111 -7.61 -0.11 -3.15
N SER A 112 -6.95 0.96 -2.70
CA SER A 112 -6.19 1.89 -3.56
C SER A 112 -5.04 1.21 -4.31
N PHE A 113 -4.61 0.02 -3.86
CA PHE A 113 -3.57 -0.77 -4.51
C PHE A 113 -3.96 -1.23 -5.93
N MET A 114 -5.24 -1.33 -6.27
CA MET A 114 -5.68 -1.74 -7.62
C MET A 114 -5.11 -0.85 -8.74
N HIS A 115 -4.96 0.44 -8.48
CA HIS A 115 -4.35 1.38 -9.42
C HIS A 115 -2.85 1.12 -9.61
N LEU A 116 -2.14 0.71 -8.56
CA LEU A 116 -0.74 0.30 -8.66
C LEU A 116 -0.60 -1.09 -9.31
N TYR A 117 -1.46 -2.05 -8.95
CA TYR A 117 -1.41 -3.42 -9.47
C TYR A 117 -1.44 -3.46 -11.00
N THR A 118 -2.37 -2.72 -11.60
CA THR A 118 -2.50 -2.64 -13.06
C THR A 118 -1.28 -2.04 -13.75
N ARG A 119 -0.59 -1.09 -13.11
CA ARG A 119 0.64 -0.46 -13.62
C ARG A 119 1.89 -1.30 -13.39
N LEU A 120 1.96 -1.99 -12.25
CA LEU A 120 3.14 -2.74 -11.81
C LEU A 120 3.23 -4.14 -12.41
N ARG A 121 2.11 -4.82 -12.66
CA ARG A 121 2.10 -6.23 -13.10
C ARG A 121 2.84 -6.49 -14.42
N ALA A 122 3.07 -5.45 -15.23
CA ALA A 122 3.84 -5.52 -16.47
C ALA A 122 5.32 -5.10 -16.30
N ARG A 123 5.69 -4.56 -15.13
CA ARG A 123 6.99 -3.93 -14.84
C ARG A 123 7.81 -4.68 -13.79
N SER A 124 7.16 -5.36 -12.85
CA SER A 124 7.80 -6.07 -11.75
C SER A 124 7.02 -7.31 -11.33
N ALA A 125 7.67 -8.21 -10.59
CA ALA A 125 6.98 -9.30 -9.92
C ALA A 125 6.07 -8.70 -8.83
N VAL A 126 4.77 -8.98 -8.92
CA VAL A 126 3.77 -8.51 -7.96
C VAL A 126 3.10 -9.71 -7.28
N GLU A 127 3.10 -9.72 -5.96
CA GLU A 127 2.39 -10.71 -5.13
C GLU A 127 1.30 -9.99 -4.31
N VAL A 128 0.19 -10.69 -4.06
CA VAL A 128 -0.90 -10.19 -3.24
C VAL A 128 -1.18 -11.19 -2.12
N VAL A 129 -1.25 -10.68 -0.89
CA VAL A 129 -1.68 -11.44 0.29
C VAL A 129 -3.04 -10.90 0.72
N PRO A 130 -4.09 -11.74 0.72
CA PRO A 130 -5.43 -11.28 1.06
C PRO A 130 -5.56 -10.95 2.55
N GLY A 131 -6.57 -10.15 2.88
CA GLY A 131 -6.93 -9.77 4.24
C GLY A 131 -8.43 -9.89 4.50
N ILE A 132 -8.84 -9.80 5.77
CA ILE A 132 -10.26 -9.77 6.14
C ILE A 132 -10.83 -8.40 5.74
N THR A 133 -11.96 -8.37 5.04
CA THR A 133 -12.61 -7.11 4.62
C THR A 133 -13.35 -6.46 5.79
N GLY A 134 -13.49 -5.13 5.78
CA GLY A 134 -14.21 -4.38 6.82
C GLY A 134 -15.71 -4.69 6.94
N MET A 135 -16.30 -5.37 5.95
CA MET A 135 -17.73 -5.76 5.96
C MET A 135 -17.94 -7.24 6.32
N SER A 136 -16.91 -7.91 6.84
CA SER A 136 -17.00 -9.28 7.32
C SER A 136 -17.45 -9.27 8.79
N GLY A 137 -18.75 -9.08 9.04
CA GLY A 137 -19.32 -9.05 10.40
C GLY A 137 -20.71 -8.43 10.44
#